data_AF-A0A357YLS1-F1
#
_entry.id   AF-A0A357YLS1-F1
#
_cell.length_a   1.000
_cell.length_b   1.000
_cell.length_c   1.000
_cell.angle_alpha   90.00
_cell.angle_beta   90.00
_cell.angle_gamma   90.00
#
_symmetry.space_group_name_H-M   'P 1'
#
loop_
_entity.id
_entity.type
_entity.pdbx_description
1 polymer ?
#
loop_
_entity_poly.entity_id
_entity_poly.type
_entity_poly.pdbx_seq_one_letter_code
_entity_poly.pdbx_strand_id
1 'polypeptide(L)'
;PVRQIGAADRQVISADPDWLGGFNTRIAYNNWDLNVIGTYQHGGTLVSTLHASNGYLNLLSGRRGNVKVDYWTPENTDAKYPKPGGIKSGDNPKYGSTLGYFDASYFKVGQIMLGYNFDRKTEWINRAGIN
;
A
#
# COMPACT_ATOMS: atom_id res chain seq x y z
N PRO A 1 -29.17 14.06 7.11
CA PRO A 1 -28.69 15.44 7.39
C PRO A 1 -29.86 16.43 7.44
N VAL A 2 -29.87 17.34 8.41
CA VAL A 2 -30.95 18.32 8.62
C VAL A 2 -30.84 19.53 7.68
N ARG A 3 -29.72 19.66 6.94
CA ARG A 3 -29.47 20.69 5.92
C ARG A 3 -28.84 20.11 4.66
N GLN A 4 -28.90 20.87 3.56
CA GLN A 4 -28.27 20.53 2.28
C GLN A 4 -26.74 20.44 2.42
N ILE A 5 -26.14 19.45 1.75
CA ILE A 5 -24.69 19.30 1.62
C ILE A 5 -24.19 20.21 0.50
N GLY A 6 -23.17 21.02 0.78
CA GLY A 6 -22.64 22.02 -0.14
C GLY A 6 -21.12 22.15 -0.11
N ALA A 7 -20.58 23.15 -0.82
CA ALA A 7 -19.13 23.37 -0.91
C ALA A 7 -18.47 23.66 0.45
N ALA A 8 -19.23 24.22 1.40
CA ALA A 8 -18.77 24.50 2.76
C ALA A 8 -18.51 23.23 3.60
N ASP A 9 -18.98 22.05 3.17
CA ASP A 9 -18.74 20.79 3.87
C ASP A 9 -17.42 20.11 3.49
N ARG A 10 -16.64 20.73 2.59
CA ARG A 10 -15.33 20.22 2.17
C ARG A 10 -14.28 20.51 3.24
N GLN A 11 -13.43 19.52 3.50
CA GLN A 11 -12.29 19.64 4.40
C GLN A 11 -10.99 19.51 3.63
N VAL A 12 -9.95 20.23 4.07
CA VAL A 12 -8.59 20.04 3.59
C VAL A 12 -8.01 18.82 4.29
N ILE A 13 -7.56 17.84 3.51
CA ILE A 13 -6.92 16.63 4.00
C ILE A 13 -5.45 16.70 3.59
N SER A 14 -4.54 16.53 4.54
CA SER A 14 -3.11 16.44 4.24
C SER A 14 -2.81 15.10 3.58
N ALA A 15 -2.08 15.16 2.45
CA ALA A 15 -1.51 13.97 1.82
C ALA A 15 -0.10 13.66 2.38
N ASP A 16 0.51 14.61 3.07
CA ASP A 16 1.88 14.50 3.56
C ASP A 16 1.96 13.50 4.72
N PRO A 17 3.03 12.69 4.77
CA PRO A 17 3.27 11.79 5.90
C PRO A 17 3.71 12.55 7.15
N ASP A 18 3.42 11.99 8.32
CA ASP A 18 3.85 12.54 9.61
C ASP A 18 5.36 12.38 9.79
N TRP A 19 5.88 11.23 9.37
CA TRP A 19 7.32 10.97 9.32
C TRP A 19 7.64 9.88 8.29
N LEU A 20 8.82 9.97 7.71
CA LEU A 20 9.35 9.04 6.73
C LEU A 20 10.86 8.90 6.92
N GLY A 21 11.39 7.74 6.54
CA GLY A 21 12.80 7.47 6.72
C GLY A 21 13.24 6.17 6.06
N GLY A 22 14.50 5.83 6.34
CA GLY A 22 15.08 4.58 5.89
C GLY A 22 16.18 4.12 6.81
N PHE A 23 16.58 2.87 6.62
CA PHE A 23 17.65 2.25 7.37
C PHE A 23 18.56 1.47 6.43
N ASN A 24 19.84 1.41 6.81
CA ASN A 24 20.85 0.57 6.21
C ASN A 24 21.60 -0.11 7.35
N THR A 25 21.39 -1.41 7.49
CA THR A 25 21.94 -2.22 8.57
C THR A 25 22.93 -3.22 7.99
N ARG A 26 24.18 -3.11 8.41
CA ARG A 26 25.24 -4.07 8.09
C ARG A 26 25.70 -4.81 9.34
N ILE A 27 25.61 -6.14 9.31
CA ILE A 27 26.08 -7.04 10.37
C ILE A 27 27.16 -7.92 9.77
N ALA A 28 28.32 -8.02 10.42
CA ALA A 28 29.39 -8.92 10.03
C ALA A 28 29.80 -9.77 11.23
N TYR A 29 29.77 -11.10 11.09
CA TYR A 29 30.08 -12.03 12.17
C TYR A 29 30.56 -13.37 11.63
N ASN A 30 31.70 -13.88 12.12
CA ASN A 30 32.28 -15.18 11.73
C ASN A 30 32.19 -15.47 10.22
N ASN A 31 32.76 -14.57 9.41
CA ASN A 31 32.80 -14.61 7.95
C ASN A 31 31.46 -14.39 7.24
N TRP A 32 30.34 -14.34 7.95
CA TRP A 32 29.06 -13.91 7.41
C TRP A 32 28.99 -12.39 7.31
N ASP A 33 28.38 -11.90 6.23
CA ASP A 33 27.96 -10.51 6.09
C ASP A 33 26.46 -10.47 5.73
N LEU A 34 25.71 -9.66 6.46
CA LEU A 34 24.30 -9.38 6.19
C LEU A 34 24.15 -7.87 5.99
N ASN A 35 23.58 -7.48 4.86
CA ASN A 35 23.21 -6.11 4.58
C ASN A 35 21.71 -6.01 4.29
N VAL A 36 21.01 -5.17 5.05
CA VAL A 36 19.57 -4.91 4.89
C VAL A 36 19.34 -3.43 4.69
N ILE A 37 18.67 -3.08 3.58
CA ILE A 37 18.30 -1.71 3.25
C ILE A 37 16.78 -1.64 3.14
N GLY A 38 16.17 -0.67 3.82
CA GLY A 38 14.73 -0.48 3.78
C GLY A 38 14.30 0.96 3.99
N THR A 39 13.04 1.22 3.67
CA THR A 39 12.37 2.50 3.87
C THR A 39 11.04 2.31 4.59
N TYR A 40 10.59 3.35 5.27
CA TYR A 40 9.32 3.37 5.95
C TYR A 40 8.67 4.75 5.85
N GLN A 41 7.36 4.76 5.98
CA GLN A 41 6.55 5.97 6.07
C GLN A 41 5.41 5.71 7.04
N HIS A 42 5.09 6.69 7.85
CA HIS A 42 3.91 6.68 8.71
C HIS A 42 3.04 7.90 8.44
N GLY A 43 1.74 7.66 8.37
CA GLY A 43 0.74 8.65 8.02
C GLY A 43 0.73 9.00 6.53
N GLY A 44 0.01 10.07 6.23
CA GLY A 44 -0.30 10.51 4.88
C GLY A 44 -1.52 9.80 4.29
N THR A 45 -2.09 10.43 3.26
CA THR A 45 -3.31 9.94 2.59
C THR A 45 -2.96 9.48 1.19
N LEU A 46 -3.14 8.19 0.92
CA LEU A 46 -3.04 7.63 -0.42
C LEU A 46 -4.41 7.65 -1.11
N VAL A 47 -4.48 8.24 -2.29
CA VAL A 47 -5.70 8.24 -3.12
C VAL A 47 -5.64 7.07 -4.09
N SER A 48 -6.35 5.99 -3.77
CA SER A 48 -6.50 4.82 -4.63
C SER A 48 -7.50 5.11 -5.75
N THR A 49 -7.02 5.31 -6.97
CA THR A 49 -7.86 5.46 -8.16
C THR A 49 -8.70 4.20 -8.44
N LEU A 50 -8.28 3.05 -7.94
CA LEU A 50 -9.00 1.78 -8.04
C LEU A 50 -10.25 1.74 -7.14
N HIS A 51 -10.27 2.45 -6.02
CA HIS A 51 -11.39 2.46 -5.05
C HIS A 51 -12.11 3.81 -4.98
N ALA A 52 -11.56 4.85 -5.60
CA ALA A 52 -12.18 6.16 -5.70
C ALA A 52 -13.40 6.12 -6.64
N SER A 53 -14.39 6.97 -6.37
CA SER A 53 -15.57 7.14 -7.23
C SER A 53 -15.26 7.55 -8.68
N ASN A 54 -14.10 8.17 -8.92
CA ASN A 54 -13.64 8.51 -10.28
C ASN A 54 -12.91 7.34 -10.99
N GLY A 55 -12.75 6.21 -10.30
CA GLY A 55 -12.10 5.01 -10.79
C GLY A 55 -12.97 4.25 -11.79
N TYR A 56 -12.61 4.32 -13.07
CA TYR A 56 -13.33 3.60 -14.13
C TYR A 56 -13.17 2.06 -14.06
N LEU A 57 -12.32 1.59 -13.15
CA LEU A 57 -11.92 0.18 -13.00
C LEU A 57 -12.82 -0.60 -12.02
N ASN A 58 -13.43 0.05 -11.02
CA ASN A 58 -14.32 -0.60 -10.04
C ASN A 58 -15.63 0.16 -9.84
N LEU A 59 -16.52 0.03 -10.81
CA LEU A 59 -17.85 0.67 -10.77
C LEU A 59 -18.93 -0.23 -10.15
N LEU A 60 -18.59 -1.49 -9.86
CA LEU A 60 -19.50 -2.53 -9.32
C LEU A 60 -20.81 -2.64 -10.12
N SER A 61 -20.72 -2.36 -11.43
CA SER A 61 -21.85 -2.37 -12.37
C SER A 61 -22.02 -3.71 -13.09
N GLY A 62 -21.16 -4.69 -12.81
CA GLY A 62 -21.15 -5.99 -13.50
C GLY A 62 -20.62 -5.97 -14.94
N ARG A 63 -20.39 -4.78 -15.53
CA ARG A 63 -19.94 -4.62 -16.93
C ARG A 63 -18.45 -4.86 -17.16
N ARG A 64 -17.65 -4.96 -16.09
CA ARG A 64 -16.17 -5.07 -16.13
C ARG A 64 -15.67 -6.08 -15.10
N GLY A 65 -14.40 -6.47 -15.23
CA GLY A 65 -13.68 -7.09 -14.13
C GLY A 65 -13.61 -6.10 -12.97
N ASN A 66 -14.29 -6.42 -11.87
CA ASN A 66 -14.29 -5.61 -10.66
C ASN A 66 -13.54 -6.36 -9.55
N VAL A 67 -12.88 -5.62 -8.68
CA VAL A 67 -12.32 -6.12 -7.44
C VAL A 67 -13.47 -6.50 -6.51
N LYS A 68 -13.35 -7.65 -5.85
CA LYS A 68 -14.29 -8.05 -4.80
C LYS A 68 -14.12 -7.08 -3.64
N VAL A 69 -15.16 -6.32 -3.34
CA VAL A 69 -15.21 -5.42 -2.18
C VAL A 69 -16.33 -5.85 -1.24
N ASP A 70 -16.15 -5.56 0.04
CA ASP A 70 -17.16 -5.79 1.07
C ASP A 70 -18.19 -4.66 1.04
N TYR A 71 -19.35 -4.93 0.44
CA TYR A 71 -20.41 -3.94 0.25
C TYR A 71 -21.70 -4.31 1.00
N TRP A 72 -22.47 -3.28 1.31
CA TRP A 72 -23.69 -3.41 2.08
C TRP A 72 -24.76 -4.28 1.38
N THR A 73 -25.33 -5.22 2.12
CA THR A 73 -26.57 -5.95 1.78
C THR A 73 -27.47 -6.01 3.02
N PRO A 74 -28.77 -6.35 2.90
CA PRO A 74 -29.63 -6.54 4.07
C PRO A 74 -29.08 -7.56 5.08
N GLU A 75 -28.30 -8.53 4.60
CA GLU A 75 -27.63 -9.56 5.40
C GLU A 75 -26.18 -9.18 5.79
N ASN A 76 -25.61 -8.10 5.22
CA ASN A 76 -24.26 -7.60 5.47
C ASN A 76 -24.29 -6.09 5.77
N THR A 77 -24.66 -5.75 7.01
CA THR A 77 -24.92 -4.36 7.40
C THR A 77 -23.68 -3.62 7.91
N ASP A 78 -22.62 -4.33 8.31
CA ASP A 78 -21.34 -3.79 8.78
C ASP A 78 -20.31 -3.64 7.65
N ALA A 79 -20.78 -3.36 6.43
CA ALA A 79 -19.94 -3.34 5.26
C ALA A 79 -19.17 -2.04 5.10
N LYS A 80 -17.91 -2.13 4.64
CA LYS A 80 -17.07 -0.96 4.37
C LYS A 80 -17.57 -0.10 3.20
N TYR A 81 -18.11 -0.73 2.16
CA TYR A 81 -18.55 -0.03 0.94
C TYR A 81 -20.08 0.05 0.85
N PRO A 82 -20.62 1.14 0.27
CA PRO A 82 -22.06 1.26 0.07
C PRO A 82 -22.56 0.25 -0.97
N LYS A 83 -23.88 -0.02 -0.92
CA LYS A 83 -24.55 -0.89 -1.90
C LYS A 83 -24.25 -0.45 -3.35
N PRO A 84 -23.80 -1.36 -4.22
CA PRO A 84 -23.65 -1.09 -5.65
C PRO A 84 -24.99 -0.66 -6.28
N GLY A 85 -24.94 0.30 -7.20
CA GLY A 85 -26.16 0.76 -7.89
C GLY A 85 -27.00 1.82 -7.16
N GLY A 86 -26.49 2.43 -6.09
CA GLY A 86 -27.15 3.53 -5.36
C GLY A 86 -27.18 4.88 -6.12
N ILE A 87 -27.15 6.01 -5.39
CA ILE A 87 -27.21 7.36 -5.97
C ILE A 87 -25.94 7.63 -6.81
N LYS A 88 -26.12 7.85 -8.11
CA LYS A 88 -25.02 8.11 -9.06
C LYS A 88 -25.12 9.50 -9.67
N SER A 89 -23.97 9.99 -10.13
CA SER A 89 -23.83 11.12 -11.04
C SER A 89 -23.16 10.59 -12.30
N GLY A 90 -23.94 10.29 -13.34
CA GLY A 90 -23.48 9.48 -14.46
C GLY A 90 -23.23 8.04 -14.02
N ASP A 91 -22.06 7.48 -14.36
CA ASP A 91 -21.65 6.13 -13.95
C ASP A 91 -21.03 6.07 -12.54
N ASN A 92 -20.70 7.22 -11.93
CA ASN A 92 -19.93 7.30 -10.68
C ASN A 92 -20.82 7.53 -9.44
N PRO A 93 -20.48 6.93 -8.27
CA PRO A 93 -21.17 7.20 -7.00
C PRO A 93 -21.12 8.68 -6.60
N LYS A 94 -22.30 9.31 -6.42
CA LYS A 94 -22.41 10.68 -5.90
C LYS A 94 -21.98 10.63 -4.43
N TYR A 95 -20.88 11.30 -4.07
CA TYR A 95 -20.21 11.28 -2.74
C TYR A 95 -19.22 10.14 -2.44
N GLY A 96 -18.80 9.35 -3.43
CA GLY A 96 -17.79 8.28 -3.19
C GLY A 96 -16.32 8.73 -3.24
N SER A 97 -16.02 10.03 -3.10
CA SER A 97 -14.64 10.53 -3.22
C SER A 97 -13.74 10.06 -2.08
N THR A 98 -14.29 9.90 -0.87
CA THR A 98 -13.57 9.43 0.32
C THR A 98 -13.33 7.92 0.34
N LEU A 99 -14.06 7.15 -0.47
CA LEU A 99 -13.86 5.69 -0.59
C LEU A 99 -12.48 5.33 -1.15
N GLY A 100 -11.85 6.28 -1.85
CA GLY A 100 -10.51 6.14 -2.39
C GLY A 100 -9.40 6.53 -1.43
N TYR A 101 -9.68 6.99 -0.21
CA TYR A 101 -8.64 7.40 0.74
C TYR A 101 -8.18 6.22 1.60
N PHE A 102 -6.88 5.96 1.57
CA PHE A 102 -6.23 4.90 2.32
C PHE A 102 -5.06 5.49 3.11
N ASP A 103 -4.74 4.83 4.22
CA ASP A 103 -3.51 5.10 4.95
C ASP A 103 -2.30 4.81 4.04
N ALA A 104 -1.40 5.78 3.93
CA ALA A 104 -0.18 5.68 3.14
C ALA A 104 0.99 5.07 3.93
N SER A 105 0.78 4.67 5.19
CA SER A 105 1.81 4.05 6.01
C SER A 105 2.32 2.74 5.41
N TYR A 106 3.63 2.57 5.38
CA TYR A 106 4.26 1.33 4.91
C TYR A 106 5.62 1.10 5.57
N PHE A 107 6.04 -0.18 5.53
CA PHE A 107 7.41 -0.60 5.77
C PHE A 107 7.86 -1.48 4.62
N LYS A 108 8.97 -1.13 3.97
CA LYS A 108 9.47 -1.83 2.78
C LYS A 108 10.95 -2.13 2.93
N VAL A 109 11.31 -3.40 2.80
CA VAL A 109 12.69 -3.80 2.61
C VAL A 109 13.01 -3.72 1.12
N GLY A 110 13.97 -2.86 0.76
CA GLY A 110 14.42 -2.68 -0.61
C GLY A 110 15.43 -3.75 -1.03
N GLN A 111 16.32 -4.14 -0.12
CA GLN A 111 17.37 -5.10 -0.41
C GLN A 111 17.77 -5.89 0.84
N ILE A 112 18.00 -7.19 0.65
CA ILE A 112 18.64 -8.07 1.62
C ILE A 112 19.78 -8.79 0.89
N MET A 113 21.01 -8.64 1.36
CA MET A 113 22.16 -9.40 0.88
C MET A 113 22.74 -10.20 2.04
N LEU A 114 22.94 -11.48 1.80
CA LEU A 114 23.68 -12.37 2.71
C LEU A 114 24.88 -12.90 1.94
N GLY A 115 26.07 -12.68 2.48
CA GLY A 115 27.32 -13.23 1.98
C GLY A 115 28.05 -14.03 3.04
N TYR A 116 28.92 -14.93 2.57
CA TYR A 116 29.82 -15.70 3.40
C TYR A 116 31.21 -15.69 2.77
N ASN A 117 32.21 -15.32 3.56
CA ASN A 117 33.59 -15.29 3.13
C ASN A 117 34.25 -16.63 3.43
N PHE A 118 34.52 -17.43 2.39
CA PHE A 118 35.29 -18.65 2.57
C PHE A 118 36.74 -18.31 2.98
N ASP A 119 37.27 -19.01 3.98
CA ASP A 119 38.68 -18.86 4.36
C ASP A 119 39.57 -19.38 3.22
N ARG A 120 40.48 -18.52 2.74
CA ARG A 120 41.47 -18.85 1.71
C ARG A 120 42.35 -20.05 2.10
N LYS A 121 42.47 -20.35 3.40
CA LYS A 121 43.25 -21.50 3.88
C LYS A 121 42.53 -22.84 3.75
N THR A 122 41.26 -22.87 3.32
CA THR A 122 40.57 -24.15 3.12
C THR A 122 41.21 -24.93 1.96
N GLU A 123 41.59 -26.19 2.23
CA GLU A 123 42.34 -27.03 1.29
C GLU A 123 41.69 -27.18 -0.08
N TRP A 124 40.36 -27.09 -0.18
CA TRP A 124 39.65 -27.24 -1.44
C TRP A 124 39.81 -26.01 -2.35
N ILE A 125 39.94 -24.80 -1.79
CA ILE A 125 40.17 -23.56 -2.56
C ILE A 125 41.59 -23.57 -3.15
N ASN A 126 42.58 -23.95 -2.33
CA ASN A 126 43.96 -24.10 -2.78
C ASN A 126 44.10 -25.19 -3.86
N ARG A 127 43.40 -26.33 -3.70
CA ARG A 127 43.36 -27.39 -4.71
C ARG A 127 42.68 -26.95 -6.02
N ALA A 128 41.77 -25.99 -5.96
CA ALA A 128 41.12 -25.42 -7.15
C ALA A 128 41.97 -24.37 -7.89
N GLY A 129 43.18 -24.03 -7.37
CA GLY A 129 44.09 -23.08 -8.02
C GLY A 129 43.68 -21.61 -7.88
N ILE A 130 42.76 -21.30 -6.96
CA ILE A 130 42.33 -19.93 -6.66
C ILE A 130 43.26 -19.39 -5.57
N ASN A 131 44.30 -18.64 -5.98
CA ASN A 131 45.30 -18.01 -5.12
C ASN A 131 44.98 -16.54 -4.81
#